data_AF-A0A7S0W926-F1
#
_entry.id   AF-A0A7S0W926-F1
#
_cell.length_a   1.000
_cell.length_b   1.000
_cell.length_c   1.000
_cell.angle_alpha   90.00
_cell.angle_beta   90.00
_cell.angle_gamma   90.00
#
_symmetry.space_group_name_H-M   'P 1'
#
loop_
_entity.id
_entity.type
_entity.pdbx_description
1 polymer ?
#
loop_
_entity_poly.entity_id
_entity_poly.type
_entity_poly.pdbx_seq_one_letter_code
_entity_poly.pdbx_strand_id
1 'polypeptide(L)'
;SRADGHSFNRLCHHTLGYMGPTIVVAKDKLGRVAGCYNHSRWIDSLSFQGSMDSVLFTLAPRFSALKVDRSQKACKGRHFLYLSSQTATTNKHGRWPCGGCGGGGEGGRTRLWIDAELEKLKWVGAAACATYPGGGDDWTPQDGEIEVCEVWGCGGRDAEVAQEQYRKRQALMAEQARKVDRQAMFGGGSSHWKDNPDKFILDIAGITGAGNDFYGDLDKEPPPE
;
A
#
# COMPACT_ATOMS: atom_id res chain seq x y z
N SER A 1 15.65 0.48 -4.86
CA SER A 1 16.04 -0.56 -3.89
C SER A 1 17.45 -0.36 -3.34
N ARG A 2 18.45 0.01 -4.16
CA ARG A 2 19.86 0.14 -3.71
C ARG A 2 20.11 1.25 -2.67
N ALA A 3 19.42 2.38 -2.77
CA ALA A 3 19.59 3.50 -1.82
C ALA A 3 18.64 3.40 -0.61
N ASP A 4 17.39 3.02 -0.86
CA ASP A 4 16.33 3.12 0.16
C ASP A 4 16.06 1.78 0.87
N GLY A 5 16.46 0.65 0.30
CA GLY A 5 16.20 -0.71 0.84
C GLY A 5 15.17 -1.51 0.03
N HIS A 6 14.98 -2.78 0.41
CA HIS A 6 14.10 -3.76 -0.25
C HIS A 6 12.74 -3.86 0.45
N SER A 7 11.93 -2.78 0.37
CA SER A 7 10.56 -2.80 0.90
C SER A 7 9.63 -2.03 -0.01
N PHE A 8 8.55 -2.66 -0.47
CA PHE A 8 7.56 -1.99 -1.30
C PHE A 8 6.82 -0.87 -0.58
N ASN A 9 6.53 -1.02 0.72
CA ASN A 9 6.01 0.08 1.54
C ASN A 9 6.93 1.31 1.50
N ARG A 10 8.24 1.08 1.48
CA ARG A 10 9.22 2.15 1.35
C ARG A 10 9.25 2.74 -0.06
N LEU A 11 9.10 1.93 -1.09
CA LEU A 11 8.93 2.42 -2.46
C LEU A 11 7.68 3.31 -2.56
N CYS A 12 6.55 2.88 -2.01
CA CYS A 12 5.34 3.70 -1.90
C CYS A 12 5.60 4.99 -1.14
N HIS A 13 6.26 4.96 0.02
CA HIS A 13 6.59 6.16 0.78
C HIS A 13 7.40 7.20 -0.02
N HIS A 14 8.34 6.75 -0.87
CA HIS A 14 9.14 7.64 -1.72
C HIS A 14 8.44 8.06 -3.01
N THR A 15 7.34 7.42 -3.38
CA THR A 15 6.61 7.66 -4.64
C THR A 15 5.33 8.47 -4.42
N LEU A 16 4.59 8.16 -3.35
CA LEU A 16 3.32 8.83 -3.04
C LEU A 16 3.53 10.30 -2.71
N GLY A 17 2.53 11.12 -3.02
CA GLY A 17 2.59 12.57 -2.84
C GLY A 17 3.31 13.32 -3.96
N TYR A 18 4.04 12.63 -4.84
CA TYR A 18 4.63 13.24 -6.02
C TYR A 18 3.55 13.62 -7.04
N MET A 19 3.36 14.92 -7.28
CA MET A 19 2.32 15.45 -8.17
C MET A 19 2.87 15.70 -9.57
N GLY A 20 3.36 14.63 -10.22
CA GLY A 20 3.89 14.74 -11.58
C GLY A 20 4.15 13.37 -12.21
N PRO A 21 4.63 13.37 -13.46
CA PRO A 21 4.92 12.14 -14.18
C PRO A 21 6.05 11.37 -13.51
N THR A 22 6.01 10.05 -13.59
CA THR A 22 6.99 9.16 -13.00
C THR A 22 7.33 8.01 -13.94
N ILE A 23 8.55 7.50 -13.84
CA ILE A 23 9.00 6.30 -14.53
C ILE A 23 9.40 5.28 -13.47
N VAL A 24 8.80 4.09 -13.53
CA VAL A 24 9.21 2.93 -12.73
C VAL A 24 10.01 2.02 -13.65
N VAL A 25 11.23 1.65 -13.24
CA VAL A 25 12.11 0.73 -13.97
C VAL A 25 12.55 -0.38 -13.04
N ALA A 26 12.43 -1.62 -13.48
CA ALA A 26 12.99 -2.77 -12.79
C ALA A 26 13.88 -3.56 -13.75
N LYS A 27 15.01 -4.02 -13.21
CA LYS A 27 15.94 -4.92 -13.87
C LYS A 27 16.01 -6.21 -13.07
N ASP A 28 15.94 -7.34 -13.75
CA ASP A 28 16.14 -8.64 -13.14
C ASP A 28 17.59 -9.14 -13.23
N LYS A 29 17.90 -10.22 -12.50
CA LYS A 29 19.21 -10.87 -12.49
C LYS A 29 19.60 -11.50 -13.83
N LEU A 30 18.65 -11.67 -14.75
CA LEU A 30 18.91 -12.11 -16.13
C LEU A 30 19.26 -10.94 -17.06
N GLY A 31 19.32 -9.71 -16.55
CA GLY A 31 19.66 -8.52 -17.30
C GLY A 31 18.50 -7.94 -18.10
N ARG A 32 17.28 -8.45 -17.92
CA ARG A 32 16.08 -7.96 -18.61
C ARG A 32 15.53 -6.75 -17.87
N VAL A 33 15.04 -5.77 -18.62
CA VAL A 33 14.62 -4.48 -18.07
C VAL A 33 13.24 -4.13 -18.59
N ALA A 34 12.31 -3.89 -17.67
CA ALA A 34 10.95 -3.50 -17.96
C ALA A 34 10.46 -2.43 -16.98
N GLY A 35 9.42 -1.72 -17.36
CA GLY A 35 8.93 -0.61 -16.57
C GLY A 35 7.65 0.00 -17.10
N CYS A 36 7.22 1.06 -16.41
CA CYS A 36 6.09 1.86 -16.83
C CYS A 36 6.34 3.34 -16.64
N TYR A 37 5.72 4.13 -17.49
CA TYR A 37 5.57 5.57 -17.33
C TYR A 37 4.15 5.85 -16.89
N ASN A 38 4.01 6.61 -15.80
CA ASN A 38 2.73 7.12 -15.32
C ASN A 38 2.75 8.65 -15.44
N HIS A 39 1.80 9.22 -16.18
CA HIS A 39 1.66 10.66 -16.27
C HIS A 39 1.05 11.28 -15.01
N SER A 40 0.12 10.55 -14.38
CA SER A 40 -0.60 11.01 -13.19
C SER A 40 0.15 10.69 -11.91
N ARG A 41 -0.24 11.34 -10.80
CA ARG A 41 0.21 10.96 -9.45
C ARG A 41 -0.15 9.50 -9.14
N TRP A 42 0.65 8.87 -8.28
CA TRP A 42 0.31 7.57 -7.70
C TRP A 42 -0.64 7.70 -6.51
N ILE A 43 -1.52 6.72 -6.38
CA ILE A 43 -2.47 6.52 -5.29
C ILE A 43 -2.28 5.07 -4.85
N ASP A 44 -2.06 4.85 -3.56
CA ASP A 44 -2.08 3.49 -3.00
C ASP A 44 -3.54 3.03 -2.90
N SER A 45 -3.93 2.09 -3.76
CA SER A 45 -5.31 1.62 -3.86
C SER A 45 -5.36 0.23 -4.48
N LEU A 46 -6.37 -0.54 -4.08
CA LEU A 46 -6.69 -1.84 -4.69
C LEU A 46 -7.34 -1.70 -6.09
N SER A 47 -7.52 -0.48 -6.59
CA SER A 47 -8.10 -0.19 -7.91
C SER A 47 -7.03 0.25 -8.91
N PHE A 48 -7.26 -0.04 -10.19
CA PHE A 48 -6.45 0.53 -11.26
C PHE A 48 -6.54 2.06 -11.30
N GLN A 49 -5.46 2.69 -11.73
CA GLN A 49 -5.23 4.13 -11.76
C GLN A 49 -4.38 4.52 -12.98
N GLY A 50 -4.18 5.81 -13.19
CA GLY A 50 -3.39 6.36 -14.30
C GLY A 50 -4.27 7.02 -15.37
N SER A 51 -3.68 7.31 -16.52
CA SER A 51 -4.34 7.95 -17.66
C SER A 51 -4.02 7.26 -18.99
N MET A 52 -4.62 7.74 -20.07
CA MET A 52 -4.33 7.30 -21.45
C MET A 52 -2.90 7.62 -21.91
N ASP A 53 -2.15 8.42 -21.14
CA ASP A 53 -0.76 8.76 -21.43
C ASP A 53 0.23 7.83 -20.72
N SER A 54 -0.28 6.82 -20.02
CA SER A 54 0.56 5.75 -19.46
C SER A 54 1.17 4.88 -20.56
N VAL A 55 2.38 4.38 -20.29
CA VAL A 55 3.13 3.52 -21.22
C VAL A 55 3.74 2.39 -20.44
N LEU A 56 3.66 1.16 -20.96
CA LEU A 56 4.46 0.04 -20.49
C LEU A 56 5.61 -0.17 -21.45
N PHE A 57 6.79 -0.54 -20.97
CA PHE A 57 7.93 -0.72 -21.85
C PHE A 57 8.90 -1.79 -21.37
N THR A 58 9.68 -2.29 -22.32
CA THR A 58 10.91 -3.04 -22.09
C THR A 58 12.08 -2.25 -22.65
N LEU A 59 13.22 -2.26 -21.97
CA LEU A 59 14.48 -1.70 -22.47
C LEU A 59 15.46 -2.81 -22.88
N ALA A 60 15.40 -3.97 -22.23
CA ALA A 60 16.23 -5.13 -22.52
C ALA A 60 15.42 -6.43 -22.37
N PRO A 61 15.70 -7.48 -23.17
CA PRO A 61 16.76 -7.57 -24.18
C PRO A 61 16.46 -6.79 -25.46
N ARG A 62 15.19 -6.43 -25.69
CA ARG A 62 14.74 -5.66 -26.84
C ARG A 62 13.84 -4.52 -26.37
N PHE A 63 14.04 -3.36 -26.97
CA PHE A 63 13.20 -2.20 -26.69
C PHE A 63 11.79 -2.40 -27.27
N SER A 64 10.77 -2.16 -26.44
CA SER A 64 9.37 -2.14 -26.85
C SER A 64 8.62 -1.14 -25.97
N ALA A 65 7.68 -0.39 -26.55
CA ALA A 65 6.83 0.54 -25.82
C ALA A 65 5.37 0.35 -26.21
N LEU A 66 4.55 -0.05 -25.24
CA LEU A 66 3.12 -0.27 -25.37
C LEU A 66 2.38 0.96 -24.84
N LYS A 67 1.77 1.69 -25.77
CA LYS A 67 0.91 2.83 -25.47
C LYS A 67 -0.53 2.36 -25.33
N VAL A 68 -1.33 3.11 -24.59
CA VAL A 68 -2.76 2.85 -24.45
C VAL A 68 -3.47 2.93 -25.82
N ASP A 69 -4.36 1.98 -26.11
CA ASP A 69 -5.30 2.13 -27.23
C ASP A 69 -6.36 3.18 -26.89
N ARG A 70 -6.31 4.31 -27.61
CA ARG A 70 -7.22 5.46 -27.41
C ARG A 70 -8.64 5.20 -27.94
N SER A 71 -8.89 4.05 -28.56
CA SER A 71 -10.24 3.66 -28.97
C SER A 71 -11.12 3.42 -27.73
N GLN A 72 -12.31 4.04 -27.72
CA GLN A 72 -13.27 3.93 -26.62
C GLN A 72 -13.66 2.48 -26.30
N LYS A 73 -13.59 1.60 -27.30
CA LYS A 73 -13.96 0.18 -27.18
C LYS A 73 -12.89 -0.64 -26.43
N ALA A 74 -11.62 -0.26 -26.53
CA ALA A 74 -10.48 -0.97 -25.94
C ALA A 74 -10.19 -0.50 -24.50
N CYS A 75 -10.42 0.78 -24.19
CA CYS A 75 -10.32 1.33 -22.84
C CYS A 75 -11.48 0.95 -21.89
N LYS A 76 -12.31 -0.05 -22.21
CA LYS A 76 -13.58 -0.35 -21.52
C LYS A 76 -13.43 -0.60 -20.00
N GLY A 77 -12.25 -1.03 -19.55
CA GLY A 77 -11.93 -1.20 -18.12
C GLY A 77 -11.00 -0.14 -17.51
N ARG A 78 -10.37 0.73 -18.33
CA ARG A 78 -9.35 1.71 -17.88
C ARG A 78 -8.27 1.10 -16.95
N HIS A 79 -7.89 -0.16 -17.19
CA HIS A 79 -6.87 -0.85 -16.42
C HIS A 79 -5.46 -0.42 -16.87
N PHE A 80 -5.11 0.84 -16.58
CA PHE A 80 -3.84 1.42 -17.00
C PHE A 80 -2.69 0.89 -16.15
N LEU A 81 -2.63 1.32 -14.89
CA LEU A 81 -1.58 0.98 -13.93
C LEU A 81 -2.20 0.61 -12.58
N TYR A 82 -1.45 -0.11 -11.78
CA TYR A 82 -1.83 -0.56 -10.46
C TYR A 82 -0.65 -0.30 -9.51
N LEU A 83 -0.96 0.13 -8.30
CA LEU A 83 0.01 0.22 -7.21
C LEU A 83 -0.78 0.08 -5.91
N SER A 84 -0.47 -0.95 -5.13
CA SER A 84 -0.94 -1.04 -3.76
C SER A 84 0.11 -1.62 -2.84
N SER A 85 0.22 -1.04 -1.65
CA SER A 85 1.04 -1.59 -0.57
C SER A 85 0.28 -2.65 0.25
N GLN A 86 -1.03 -2.76 0.03
CA GLN A 86 -1.90 -3.69 0.74
C GLN A 86 -1.95 -5.04 0.04
N THR A 87 -1.72 -6.10 0.80
CA THR A 87 -2.08 -7.47 0.40
C THR A 87 -3.48 -7.76 0.91
N ALA A 88 -4.43 -8.13 0.04
CA ALA A 88 -5.76 -8.52 0.51
C ALA A 88 -5.64 -9.78 1.38
N THR A 89 -5.85 -9.65 2.68
CA THR A 89 -5.65 -10.70 3.68
C THR A 89 -6.77 -11.73 3.73
N THR A 90 -7.86 -11.59 2.95
CA THR A 90 -9.06 -12.42 3.14
C THR A 90 -9.74 -12.81 1.82
N ASN A 91 -9.04 -13.58 0.99
CA ASN A 91 -9.72 -14.66 0.29
C ASN A 91 -8.88 -15.93 0.41
N LYS A 92 -9.57 -17.02 0.75
CA LYS A 92 -9.06 -18.37 1.07
C LYS A 92 -8.39 -19.07 -0.15
N HIS A 93 -8.04 -18.28 -1.16
CA HIS A 93 -7.48 -18.68 -2.44
C HIS A 93 -6.29 -17.81 -2.90
N GLY A 94 -5.75 -16.92 -2.04
CA GLY A 94 -4.50 -16.21 -2.32
C GLY A 94 -4.53 -15.43 -3.64
N ARG A 95 -5.66 -14.83 -4.00
CA ARG A 95 -5.83 -14.13 -5.28
C ARG A 95 -6.08 -12.64 -5.10
N TRP A 96 -5.49 -11.90 -6.03
CA TRP A 96 -5.71 -10.50 -6.44
C TRP A 96 -6.98 -9.84 -5.89
N PRO A 97 -6.95 -8.55 -5.47
CA PRO A 97 -5.81 -7.63 -5.50
C PRO A 97 -4.74 -7.96 -4.44
N CYS A 98 -3.47 -7.81 -4.81
CA CYS A 98 -2.32 -8.08 -3.93
C CYS A 98 -1.37 -6.88 -3.94
N GLY A 99 -0.45 -6.86 -2.97
CA GLY A 99 0.58 -5.83 -2.91
C GLY A 99 1.50 -5.93 -4.13
N GLY A 100 1.91 -4.79 -4.65
CA GLY A 100 2.77 -4.68 -5.82
C GLY A 100 2.38 -3.53 -6.74
N CYS A 101 3.09 -3.40 -7.86
CA CYS A 101 2.78 -2.45 -8.91
C CYS A 101 2.92 -3.05 -10.30
N GLY A 102 2.15 -2.55 -11.26
CA GLY A 102 2.16 -3.09 -12.61
C GLY A 102 1.10 -2.48 -13.51
N GLY A 103 0.81 -3.13 -14.63
CA GLY A 103 -0.21 -2.60 -15.54
C GLY A 103 -0.48 -3.47 -16.76
N GLY A 104 -1.49 -3.05 -17.50
CA GLY A 104 -1.89 -3.66 -18.77
C GLY A 104 -2.48 -5.05 -18.64
N GLY A 105 -3.53 -5.18 -17.84
CA GLY A 105 -4.28 -6.42 -17.69
C GLY A 105 -5.30 -6.32 -16.56
N GLU A 106 -5.87 -7.44 -16.15
CA GLU A 106 -6.85 -7.52 -15.07
C GLU A 106 -6.57 -8.74 -14.18
N GLY A 107 -6.83 -8.63 -12.87
CA GLY A 107 -6.94 -9.79 -11.98
C GLY A 107 -5.72 -10.73 -11.97
N GLY A 108 -4.51 -10.18 -11.79
CA GLY A 108 -3.26 -10.96 -11.75
C GLY A 108 -2.69 -11.35 -13.11
N ARG A 109 -3.37 -11.00 -14.21
CA ARG A 109 -2.90 -11.18 -15.58
C ARG A 109 -2.43 -9.86 -16.17
N THR A 110 -1.47 -9.21 -15.52
CA THR A 110 -0.87 -7.97 -16.03
C THR A 110 0.26 -8.27 -17.00
N ARG A 111 0.49 -7.36 -17.95
CA ARG A 111 1.66 -7.36 -18.84
C ARG A 111 2.93 -7.14 -18.06
N LEU A 112 2.93 -6.12 -17.20
CA LEU A 112 4.02 -5.79 -16.28
C LEU A 112 3.56 -6.10 -14.85
N TRP A 113 4.41 -6.76 -14.07
CA TRP A 113 4.19 -6.92 -12.64
C TRP A 113 5.49 -6.87 -11.86
N ILE A 114 5.47 -6.14 -10.75
CA ILE A 114 6.48 -6.12 -9.69
C ILE A 114 5.72 -6.43 -8.40
N ASP A 115 6.15 -7.45 -7.67
CA ASP A 115 5.52 -7.84 -6.40
C ASP A 115 5.86 -6.90 -5.23
N ALA A 116 5.13 -7.03 -4.11
CA ALA A 116 5.35 -6.22 -2.92
C ALA A 116 6.65 -6.58 -2.17
N GLU A 117 7.22 -7.73 -2.48
CA GLU A 117 8.49 -8.18 -1.92
C GLU A 117 9.67 -7.55 -2.69
N LEU A 118 9.42 -6.92 -3.86
CA LEU A 118 10.44 -6.45 -4.79
C LEU A 118 11.41 -7.58 -5.16
N GLU A 119 10.88 -8.80 -5.27
CA GLU A 119 11.61 -10.02 -5.58
C GLU A 119 11.35 -10.47 -7.01
N LYS A 120 10.12 -10.30 -7.53
CA LYS A 120 9.76 -10.79 -8.86
C LYS A 120 9.34 -9.68 -9.79
N LEU A 121 9.97 -9.68 -10.97
CA LEU A 121 9.59 -8.89 -12.13
C LEU A 121 9.03 -9.82 -13.19
N LYS A 122 7.85 -9.51 -13.72
CA LYS A 122 7.21 -10.26 -14.79
C LYS A 122 6.91 -9.35 -15.98
N TRP A 123 7.14 -9.89 -17.17
CA TRP A 123 6.77 -9.29 -18.43
C TRP A 123 6.10 -10.30 -19.39
N VAL A 124 4.93 -9.93 -19.92
CA VAL A 124 4.17 -10.73 -20.91
C VAL A 124 3.67 -9.79 -22.01
N GLY A 125 4.46 -9.59 -23.07
CA GLY A 125 4.17 -8.72 -24.21
C GLY A 125 3.00 -9.18 -25.08
N ALA A 126 2.69 -10.48 -25.10
CA ALA A 126 1.57 -11.04 -25.85
C ALA A 126 0.28 -11.18 -25.02
N ALA A 127 0.29 -10.79 -23.73
CA ALA A 127 -0.88 -10.93 -22.87
C ALA A 127 -2.12 -10.24 -23.49
N ALA A 128 -3.29 -10.88 -23.35
CA ALA A 128 -4.54 -10.26 -23.75
C ALA A 128 -4.82 -9.03 -22.86
N CYS A 129 -4.84 -7.84 -23.47
CA CYS A 129 -5.14 -6.61 -22.76
C CYS A 129 -5.90 -5.67 -23.71
N ALA A 130 -7.05 -5.18 -23.26
CA ALA A 130 -7.81 -4.19 -24.00
C ALA A 130 -7.20 -2.78 -23.83
N THR A 131 -6.55 -2.48 -22.70
CA THR A 131 -5.95 -1.17 -22.46
C THR A 131 -4.72 -0.90 -23.31
N TYR A 132 -3.83 -1.88 -23.43
CA TYR A 132 -2.60 -1.78 -24.22
C TYR A 132 -2.64 -2.84 -25.32
N PRO A 133 -2.66 -2.45 -26.61
CA PRO A 133 -2.69 -3.40 -27.70
C PRO A 133 -1.45 -4.29 -27.63
N GLY A 134 -1.62 -5.54 -28.03
CA GLY A 134 -0.54 -6.54 -28.02
C GLY A 134 0.68 -6.07 -28.82
N GLY A 135 1.85 -6.35 -28.28
CA GLY A 135 3.12 -6.00 -28.91
C GLY A 135 4.30 -6.34 -28.00
N GLY A 136 5.43 -6.67 -28.61
CA GLY A 136 6.65 -7.06 -27.90
C GLY A 136 6.73 -8.55 -27.59
N ASP A 137 7.94 -8.99 -27.29
CA ASP A 137 8.24 -10.40 -27.02
C ASP A 137 7.93 -10.75 -25.57
N ASP A 138 7.38 -11.94 -25.35
CA ASP A 138 7.24 -12.51 -24.02
C ASP A 138 8.63 -12.86 -23.47
N TRP A 139 8.82 -12.61 -22.18
CA TRP A 139 10.00 -13.13 -21.51
C TRP A 139 9.85 -14.64 -21.28
N THR A 140 10.95 -15.37 -21.46
CA THR A 140 11.04 -16.79 -21.10
C THR A 140 12.25 -16.98 -20.19
N PRO A 141 12.07 -17.42 -18.93
CA PRO A 141 10.80 -17.53 -18.20
C PRO A 141 10.07 -16.18 -18.08
N GLN A 142 8.75 -16.18 -17.84
CA GLN A 142 7.95 -14.93 -17.81
C GLN A 142 8.28 -14.03 -16.62
N ASP A 143 8.73 -14.62 -15.51
CA ASP A 143 9.21 -13.93 -14.33
C ASP A 143 10.75 -14.01 -14.22
N GLY A 144 11.31 -13.08 -13.45
CA GLY A 144 12.72 -13.02 -13.11
C GLY A 144 12.92 -12.37 -11.75
N GLU A 145 14.02 -12.72 -11.09
CA GLU A 145 14.37 -12.16 -9.79
C GLU A 145 14.86 -10.72 -9.95
N ILE A 146 14.24 -9.76 -9.27
CA ILE A 146 14.62 -8.36 -9.30
C ILE A 146 16.04 -8.19 -8.73
N GLU A 147 16.91 -7.57 -9.53
CA GLU A 147 18.22 -7.09 -9.09
C GLU A 147 18.10 -5.66 -8.56
N VAL A 148 17.36 -4.80 -9.28
CA VAL A 148 17.17 -3.41 -8.91
C VAL A 148 15.82 -2.88 -9.40
N CYS A 149 15.19 -2.05 -8.58
CA CYS A 149 13.97 -1.31 -8.92
C CYS A 149 14.17 0.16 -8.55
N GLU A 150 13.88 1.06 -9.49
CA GLU A 150 14.06 2.50 -9.40
C GLU A 150 12.77 3.22 -9.82
N VAL A 151 12.49 4.33 -9.15
CA VAL A 151 11.39 5.23 -9.48
C VAL A 151 11.96 6.62 -9.70
N TRP A 152 11.68 7.19 -10.86
CA TRP A 152 12.18 8.49 -11.28
C TRP A 152 11.01 9.47 -11.38
N GLY A 153 11.10 10.62 -10.68
CA GLY A 153 10.16 11.71 -10.82
C GLY A 153 10.55 12.64 -11.97
N CYS A 154 9.59 12.96 -12.85
CA CYS A 154 9.80 13.79 -14.04
C CYS A 154 8.94 15.07 -14.05
N GLY A 155 8.35 15.45 -12.91
CA GLY A 155 7.49 16.61 -12.73
C GLY A 155 8.18 17.89 -12.22
N GLY A 156 9.49 17.87 -12.02
CA GLY A 156 10.27 19.04 -11.58
C GLY A 156 9.97 19.51 -10.15
N ARG A 157 10.36 20.76 -9.86
CA ARG A 157 10.39 21.33 -8.51
C ARG A 157 9.01 21.42 -7.85
N ASP A 158 7.96 21.70 -8.62
CA ASP A 158 6.60 21.81 -8.07
C ASP A 158 6.11 20.45 -7.55
N ALA A 159 6.41 19.37 -8.26
CA ALA A 159 6.07 18.02 -7.82
C ALA A 159 6.87 17.60 -6.58
N GLU A 160 8.13 18.03 -6.45
CA GLU A 160 8.96 17.82 -5.26
C GLU A 160 8.41 18.57 -4.05
N VAL A 161 8.06 19.85 -4.20
CA VAL A 161 7.43 20.65 -3.13
C VAL A 161 6.11 20.02 -2.70
N ALA A 162 5.28 19.58 -3.66
CA ALA A 162 4.03 18.91 -3.35
C ALA A 162 4.24 17.60 -2.58
N GLN A 163 5.29 16.84 -2.92
CA GLN A 163 5.65 15.62 -2.22
C GLN A 163 6.12 15.89 -0.79
N GLU A 164 6.93 16.92 -0.57
CA GLU A 164 7.38 17.31 0.77
C GLU A 164 6.18 17.72 1.64
N GLN A 165 5.27 18.54 1.10
CA GLN A 165 4.04 18.92 1.80
C GLN A 165 3.16 17.70 2.11
N TYR A 166 3.07 16.74 1.20
CA TYR A 166 2.35 15.49 1.42
C TYR A 166 2.94 14.70 2.59
N ARG A 167 4.27 14.56 2.65
CA ARG A 167 4.97 13.88 3.76
C ARG A 167 4.75 14.61 5.09
N LYS A 168 4.84 15.94 5.11
CA LYS A 168 4.54 16.75 6.31
C LYS A 168 3.12 16.51 6.83
N ARG A 169 2.12 16.51 5.92
CA ARG A 169 0.73 16.22 6.28
C ARG A 169 0.56 14.80 6.83
N GLN A 170 1.17 13.80 6.21
CA GLN A 170 1.12 12.43 6.71
C GLN A 170 1.78 12.30 8.09
N ALA A 171 2.94 12.90 8.31
CA ALA A 171 3.64 12.87 9.59
C ALA A 171 2.79 13.53 10.70
N LEU A 172 2.18 14.69 10.41
CA LEU A 172 1.28 15.37 11.34
C LEU A 172 0.06 14.51 11.68
N MET A 173 -0.59 13.92 10.67
CA MET A 173 -1.74 13.03 10.86
C MET A 173 -1.36 11.80 11.69
N ALA A 174 -0.19 11.20 11.44
CA ALA A 174 0.31 10.06 12.21
C ALA A 174 0.61 10.43 13.67
N GLU A 175 1.17 11.61 13.94
CA GLU A 175 1.41 12.09 15.30
C GLU A 175 0.10 12.35 16.05
N GLN A 176 -0.88 12.99 15.39
CA GLN A 176 -2.21 13.20 15.93
C GLN A 176 -2.90 11.88 16.26
N ALA A 177 -2.84 10.89 15.37
CA ALA A 177 -3.39 9.56 15.61
C ALA A 177 -2.73 8.89 16.84
N ARG A 178 -1.41 8.98 16.99
CA ARG A 178 -0.71 8.46 18.19
C ARG A 178 -1.10 9.16 19.49
N LYS A 179 -1.46 10.45 19.43
CA LYS A 179 -1.97 11.20 20.59
C LYS A 179 -3.37 10.72 20.98
N VAL A 180 -4.27 10.61 20.00
CA VAL A 180 -5.63 10.08 20.22
C VAL A 180 -5.59 8.66 20.76
N ASP A 181 -4.74 7.80 20.22
CA ASP A 181 -4.59 6.41 20.66
C ASP A 181 -4.05 6.33 22.11
N ARG A 182 -3.02 7.12 22.47
CA ARG A 182 -2.58 7.22 23.86
C ARG A 182 -3.63 7.80 24.79
N GLN A 183 -4.42 8.77 24.34
CA GLN A 183 -5.52 9.32 25.13
C GLN A 183 -6.63 8.29 25.33
N ALA A 184 -6.97 7.52 24.29
CA ALA A 184 -7.92 6.42 24.38
C ALA A 184 -7.42 5.28 25.29
N MET A 185 -6.11 4.96 25.25
CA MET A 185 -5.52 3.90 26.07
C MET A 185 -5.22 4.30 27.52
N PHE A 186 -4.83 5.55 27.80
CA PHE A 186 -4.31 5.97 29.12
C PHE A 186 -4.90 7.28 29.67
N GLY A 187 -5.69 8.03 28.89
CA GLY A 187 -5.92 9.47 29.11
C GLY A 187 -7.39 9.92 29.15
N GLY A 188 -8.33 9.03 29.48
CA GLY A 188 -9.63 9.45 30.01
C GLY A 188 -10.81 9.44 29.03
N GLY A 189 -11.68 8.45 29.19
CA GLY A 189 -13.12 8.67 29.22
C GLY A 189 -13.59 8.99 30.65
N SER A 190 -12.97 9.96 31.32
CA SER A 190 -13.26 10.32 32.72
C SER A 190 -14.59 11.06 32.94
N SER A 191 -15.53 10.95 32.00
CA SER A 191 -16.95 11.30 32.23
C SER A 191 -17.94 10.20 31.83
N HIS A 192 -17.49 9.05 31.30
CA HIS A 192 -18.38 7.93 30.97
C HIS A 192 -17.84 6.56 31.45
N TRP A 193 -16.66 6.50 32.11
CA TRP A 193 -16.14 5.22 32.62
C TRP A 193 -16.98 4.64 33.77
N LYS A 194 -17.72 5.48 34.50
CA LYS A 194 -18.59 5.06 35.61
C LYS A 194 -19.79 4.24 35.15
N ASP A 195 -20.25 4.44 33.91
CA ASP A 195 -21.45 3.79 33.35
C ASP A 195 -21.10 2.67 32.36
N ASN A 196 -19.82 2.29 32.23
CA ASN A 196 -19.44 1.20 31.34
C ASN A 196 -19.80 -0.16 31.99
N PRO A 197 -20.65 -1.01 31.36
CA PRO A 197 -20.99 -2.34 31.88
C PRO A 197 -19.77 -3.23 32.13
N ASP A 198 -18.66 -2.98 31.43
CA ASP A 198 -17.41 -3.71 31.60
C ASP A 198 -16.74 -3.44 32.96
N LYS A 199 -17.07 -2.31 33.62
CA LYS A 199 -16.56 -2.00 34.97
C LYS A 199 -16.99 -3.06 35.98
N PHE A 200 -18.24 -3.54 35.88
CA PHE A 200 -18.77 -4.53 36.82
C PHE A 200 -18.06 -5.89 36.65
N ILE A 201 -17.72 -6.25 35.41
CA ILE A 201 -16.98 -7.46 35.08
C ILE A 201 -15.54 -7.38 35.61
N LEU A 202 -14.90 -6.22 35.49
CA LEU A 202 -13.53 -5.99 35.95
C LEU A 202 -13.41 -5.87 37.48
N ASP A 203 -14.41 -5.32 38.16
CA ASP A 203 -14.50 -5.26 39.63
C ASP A 203 -14.67 -6.67 40.22
N ILE A 204 -15.50 -7.53 39.61
CA ILE A 204 -15.63 -8.94 40.03
C ILE A 204 -14.34 -9.73 39.76
N ALA A 205 -13.61 -9.40 38.70
CA ALA A 205 -12.33 -10.03 38.36
C ALA A 205 -11.15 -9.52 39.23
N GLY A 206 -11.37 -8.55 40.12
CA GLY A 206 -10.35 -8.04 41.05
C GLY A 206 -9.21 -7.26 40.39
N ILE A 207 -9.39 -6.79 39.15
CA ILE A 207 -8.34 -6.13 38.35
C ILE A 207 -8.24 -4.63 38.64
N THR A 208 -9.34 -4.02 39.06
CA THR A 208 -9.39 -2.68 39.62
C THR A 208 -9.07 -2.80 41.11
N GLY A 209 -7.85 -2.46 41.54
CA GLY A 209 -7.35 -2.60 42.91
C GLY A 209 -8.05 -1.75 43.98
N ALA A 210 -9.38 -1.75 44.04
CA ALA A 210 -10.22 -1.16 45.06
C ALA A 210 -10.90 -2.26 45.91
N GLY A 211 -10.24 -3.40 46.09
CA GLY A 211 -10.65 -4.42 47.04
C GLY A 211 -10.02 -4.15 48.39
N ASN A 212 -10.58 -3.24 49.20
CA ASN A 212 -10.35 -3.26 50.65
C ASN A 212 -11.40 -2.59 51.54
N ASP A 213 -12.59 -2.23 51.02
CA ASP A 213 -13.59 -1.52 51.84
C ASP A 213 -14.88 -2.32 52.10
N PHE A 214 -15.00 -3.57 51.64
CA PHE A 214 -16.24 -4.34 51.77
C PHE A 214 -16.30 -5.31 52.96
N TYR A 215 -15.16 -5.66 53.57
CA TYR A 215 -15.09 -6.60 54.72
C TYR A 215 -14.76 -5.94 56.07
N GLY A 216 -14.76 -4.61 56.16
CA GLY A 216 -14.35 -3.88 57.37
C GLY A 216 -15.35 -3.85 58.53
N ASP A 217 -16.54 -4.46 58.39
CA ASP A 217 -17.66 -4.24 59.33
C ASP A 217 -18.27 -5.53 59.92
N LEU A 218 -17.57 -6.67 59.87
CA LEU A 218 -18.06 -7.92 60.48
C LEU A 218 -17.41 -8.33 61.82
N ASP A 219 -16.41 -7.59 62.31
CA ASP A 219 -15.66 -7.96 63.53
C ASP A 219 -15.83 -6.97 64.71
N LYS A 220 -16.98 -6.27 64.82
CA LYS A 220 -17.28 -5.47 66.03
C LYS A 220 -18.23 -6.25 66.94
N GLU A 221 -17.70 -6.75 68.06
CA GLU A 221 -18.50 -7.29 69.16
C GLU A 221 -19.53 -6.25 69.66
N PRO A 222 -20.74 -6.67 70.07
CA PRO A 222 -21.74 -5.76 70.59
C PRO A 222 -21.36 -5.24 71.99
N PRO A 223 -21.73 -4.00 72.37
CA PRO A 223 -21.44 -3.45 73.69
C PRO A 223 -22.32 -4.09 74.78
N PRO A 224 -21.81 -4.23 76.02
CA PRO A 224 -22.59 -4.75 77.16
C PRO A 224 -23.58 -3.70 77.70
N GLU A 225 -24.73 -4.16 78.20
CA GLU A 225 -25.65 -3.39 79.07
C GLU A 225 -25.13 -3.32 80.52
#